data_AF-A0AAD6Y6N0-F1
#
_entry.id   AF-A0AAD6Y6N0-F1
#
_cell.length_a   1.000
_cell.length_b   1.000
_cell.length_c   1.000
_cell.angle_alpha   90.00
_cell.angle_beta   90.00
_cell.angle_gamma   90.00
#
_symmetry.space_group_name_H-M   'P 1'
#
loop_
_entity.id
_entity.type
_entity.pdbx_description
1 polymer ?
#
loop_
_entity_poly.entity_id
_entity_poly.type
_entity_poly.pdbx_seq_one_letter_code
_entity_poly.pdbx_strand_id
1 'polypeptide(L)'
;HPNWWVRCVLYLVAFLHTRFHVTFRACGVILSCMKFVFTTLPGNLLGRVAMPVTLKTVFARLGATDRFTVHPVCYRCHKIFSLDFRSNAICADCDVELFRPATRQLFEGLDDKQLAELEDGSNINVELGREPYMVAPFQLLSVALHDFFARPGMVAAVNGWKSRPTVAGELRSMQDGEVWKTLRGPDGSSFFFGPSARDELRLGVTFSLDCKFNHFMLFRYRADNLILNGMLPGPQEPTSEQLQNYLKIVVDDLLALYNHGIMVNTPEYPNGE
;
A
#
# COMPACT_ATOMS: atom_id res chain seq x y z
N HIS A 1 17.47 5.10 -15.25
CA HIS A 1 18.64 6.01 -15.11
C HIS A 1 19.50 5.96 -16.37
N PRO A 2 20.01 7.06 -16.93
CA PRO A 2 20.77 7.05 -18.19
C PRO A 2 22.06 6.20 -18.11
N ASN A 3 22.84 6.32 -17.04
CA ASN A 3 24.10 5.58 -16.87
C ASN A 3 23.88 4.13 -16.40
N TRP A 4 24.52 3.16 -17.07
CA TRP A 4 24.41 1.72 -16.78
C TRP A 4 24.97 1.35 -15.41
N TRP A 5 26.10 1.91 -15.01
CA TRP A 5 26.76 1.61 -13.74
C TRP A 5 25.92 2.05 -12.53
N VAL A 6 25.20 3.18 -12.65
CA VAL A 6 24.22 3.57 -11.64
C VAL A 6 23.13 2.51 -11.54
N ARG A 7 22.61 1.99 -12.66
CA ARG A 7 21.60 0.92 -12.64
C ARG A 7 22.13 -0.31 -11.90
N CYS A 8 23.38 -0.72 -12.11
CA CYS A 8 23.99 -1.83 -11.38
C CYS A 8 23.97 -1.60 -9.87
N VAL A 9 24.31 -0.40 -9.40
CA VAL A 9 24.24 -0.06 -7.97
C VAL A 9 22.79 -0.08 -7.46
N LEU A 10 21.84 0.44 -8.24
CA LEU A 10 20.42 0.38 -7.86
C LEU A 10 19.94 -1.06 -7.72
N TYR A 11 20.24 -1.93 -8.69
CA TYR A 11 19.88 -3.33 -8.64
C TYR A 11 20.55 -4.06 -7.47
N LEU A 12 21.84 -3.79 -7.21
CA LEU A 12 22.55 -4.39 -6.09
C LEU A 12 21.89 -4.02 -4.75
N VAL A 13 21.64 -2.74 -4.51
CA VAL A 13 21.03 -2.28 -3.24
C VAL A 13 19.61 -2.81 -3.10
N ALA A 14 18.82 -2.80 -4.18
CA ALA A 14 17.48 -3.38 -4.19
C ALA A 14 17.53 -4.89 -3.88
N PHE A 15 18.41 -5.65 -4.53
CA PHE A 15 18.59 -7.08 -4.31
C PHE A 15 19.04 -7.40 -2.88
N LEU A 16 20.00 -6.65 -2.34
CA LEU A 16 20.47 -6.82 -0.97
C LEU A 16 19.35 -6.59 0.04
N HIS A 17 18.52 -5.57 -0.18
CA HIS A 17 17.37 -5.31 0.67
C HIS A 17 16.32 -6.42 0.55
N THR A 18 15.91 -6.80 -0.66
CA THR A 18 14.80 -7.75 -0.87
C THR A 18 15.17 -9.18 -0.53
N ARG A 19 16.41 -9.61 -0.80
CA ARG A 19 16.87 -11.00 -0.60
C ARG A 19 17.50 -11.26 0.76
N PHE A 20 18.15 -10.26 1.34
CA PHE A 20 18.92 -10.40 2.57
C PHE A 20 18.45 -9.48 3.70
N HIS A 21 17.36 -8.74 3.50
CA HIS A 21 16.74 -7.87 4.51
C HIS A 21 17.71 -6.83 5.08
N VAL A 22 18.65 -6.35 4.27
CA VAL A 22 19.58 -5.28 4.67
C VAL A 22 18.78 -4.05 5.08
N THR A 23 19.07 -3.50 6.27
CA THR A 23 18.29 -2.39 6.84
C THR A 23 18.31 -1.13 5.95
N PHE A 24 17.29 -0.28 6.08
CA PHE A 24 17.21 1.00 5.36
C PHE A 24 18.44 1.89 5.60
N ARG A 25 18.93 1.93 6.84
CA ARG A 25 20.14 2.68 7.22
C ARG A 25 21.37 2.12 6.51
N ALA A 26 21.56 0.80 6.53
CA ALA A 26 22.68 0.15 5.85
C ALA A 26 22.63 0.37 4.32
N CYS A 27 21.45 0.31 3.70
CA CYS A 27 21.27 0.66 2.30
C CYS A 27 21.67 2.12 2.01
N GLY A 28 21.29 3.06 2.88
CA GLY A 28 21.69 4.46 2.79
C GLY A 28 23.21 4.65 2.88
N VAL A 29 23.87 3.92 3.79
CA VAL A 29 25.34 3.92 3.91
C VAL A 29 25.99 3.40 2.63
N ILE A 30 25.54 2.25 2.10
CA ILE A 30 26.07 1.68 0.85
C ILE A 30 25.95 2.68 -0.30
N LEU A 31 24.78 3.30 -0.47
CA LEU A 31 24.54 4.30 -1.50
C LEU A 31 25.45 5.53 -1.35
N SER A 32 25.67 5.98 -0.11
CA SER A 32 26.51 7.13 0.21
C SER A 32 27.99 6.82 -0.05
N CYS A 33 28.46 5.64 0.34
CA CYS A 33 29.81 5.16 0.03
C CYS A 33 30.03 5.05 -1.48
N MET A 34 29.07 4.46 -2.21
CA MET A 34 29.15 4.37 -3.67
C MET A 34 29.19 5.76 -4.31
N LYS A 35 28.33 6.69 -3.87
CA LYS A 35 28.37 8.09 -4.32
C LYS A 35 29.74 8.70 -4.09
N PHE A 36 30.32 8.52 -2.90
CA PHE A 36 31.65 9.03 -2.57
C PHE A 36 32.75 8.46 -3.48
N VAL A 37 32.76 7.15 -3.70
CA VAL A 37 33.73 6.48 -4.59
C VAL A 37 33.64 7.04 -6.02
N PHE A 38 32.44 7.19 -6.57
CA PHE A 38 32.28 7.71 -7.93
C PHE A 38 32.57 9.21 -8.06
N THR A 39 32.53 9.99 -6.96
CA THR A 39 32.98 11.40 -6.96
C THR A 39 34.48 11.55 -6.87
N THR A 40 35.18 10.64 -6.18
CA THR A 40 36.63 10.76 -5.92
C THR A 40 37.50 10.10 -7.00
N LEU A 41 36.93 9.22 -7.83
CA LEU A 41 37.65 8.61 -8.95
C LEU A 41 38.08 9.67 -9.99
N PRO A 42 39.28 9.52 -10.61
CA PRO A 42 39.77 10.43 -11.63
C PRO A 42 38.75 10.54 -12.79
N GLY A 43 38.36 11.77 -13.12
CA GLY A 43 37.35 12.06 -14.15
C GLY A 43 35.97 12.42 -13.61
N ASN A 44 35.75 12.41 -12.28
CA ASN A 44 34.47 12.76 -11.64
C ASN A 44 33.27 12.15 -12.41
N LEU A 45 33.20 10.82 -12.40
CA LEU A 45 32.21 10.04 -13.15
C LEU A 45 30.77 10.42 -12.81
N LEU A 46 30.55 11.02 -11.64
CA LEU A 46 29.26 11.57 -11.24
C LEU A 46 28.95 12.92 -11.91
N GLY A 47 29.89 13.83 -12.08
CA GLY A 47 29.62 15.14 -12.69
C GLY A 47 28.36 15.82 -12.10
N ARG A 48 27.32 16.04 -12.93
CA ARG A 48 25.98 16.55 -12.52
C ARG A 48 24.93 15.46 -12.21
N VAL A 49 25.29 14.19 -12.28
CA VAL A 49 24.37 13.07 -12.17
C VAL A 49 24.01 12.85 -10.69
N ALA A 50 22.74 13.01 -10.35
CA ALA A 50 22.25 12.78 -9.01
C ALA A 50 22.18 11.27 -8.70
N MET A 51 23.13 10.75 -7.92
CA MET A 51 23.06 9.39 -7.36
C MET A 51 22.01 9.32 -6.23
N PRO A 52 21.17 8.27 -6.17
CA PRO A 52 20.26 8.09 -5.04
C PRO A 52 21.04 7.89 -3.75
N VAL A 53 20.55 8.48 -2.67
CA VAL A 53 21.11 8.35 -1.32
C VAL A 53 20.17 7.64 -0.35
N THR A 54 18.93 7.36 -0.79
CA THR A 54 17.94 6.62 0.00
C THR A 54 17.39 5.44 -0.78
N LEU A 55 17.03 4.38 -0.07
CA LEU A 55 16.38 3.20 -0.64
C LEU A 55 15.04 3.55 -1.32
N LYS A 56 14.29 4.51 -0.75
CA LYS A 56 13.05 5.04 -1.34
C LYS A 56 13.28 5.55 -2.77
N THR A 57 14.33 6.35 -2.98
CA THR A 57 14.69 6.85 -4.31
C THR A 57 15.18 5.73 -5.24
N VAL A 58 15.85 4.70 -4.71
CA VAL A 58 16.24 3.51 -5.50
C VAL A 58 15.00 2.82 -6.05
N PHE A 59 14.02 2.48 -5.19
CA PHE A 59 12.77 1.85 -5.61
C PHE A 59 11.96 2.71 -6.57
N ALA A 60 11.85 4.01 -6.30
CA ALA A 60 11.20 4.95 -7.22
C ALA A 60 11.84 4.92 -8.62
N ARG A 61 13.17 4.90 -8.71
CA ARG A 61 13.88 4.86 -10.00
C ARG A 61 13.84 3.52 -10.71
N LEU A 62 13.60 2.43 -9.97
CA LEU A 62 13.42 1.09 -10.51
C LEU A 62 11.95 0.80 -10.86
N GLY A 63 11.01 1.71 -10.54
CA GLY A 63 9.58 1.45 -10.67
C GLY A 63 9.08 0.40 -9.66
N ALA A 64 9.85 0.14 -8.61
CA ALA A 64 9.53 -0.82 -7.56
C ALA A 64 8.84 -0.14 -6.36
N THR A 65 7.97 0.83 -6.63
CA THR A 65 7.17 1.50 -5.60
C THR A 65 5.96 0.65 -5.26
N ASP A 66 5.51 0.74 -4.01
CA ASP A 66 4.22 0.22 -3.64
C ASP A 66 3.07 1.01 -4.28
N ARG A 67 1.86 0.48 -4.21
CA ARG A 67 0.62 1.11 -4.69
C ARG A 67 -0.30 1.53 -3.56
N PHE A 68 0.26 1.77 -2.37
CA PHE A 68 -0.54 2.26 -1.26
C PHE A 68 -0.78 3.76 -1.41
N THR A 69 -2.03 4.15 -1.21
CA THR A 69 -2.44 5.52 -1.02
C THR A 69 -2.33 5.86 0.47
N VAL A 70 -1.50 6.83 0.82
CA VAL A 70 -1.24 7.22 2.21
C VAL A 70 -2.24 8.27 2.65
N HIS A 71 -3.24 7.88 3.45
CA HIS A 71 -4.27 8.81 3.90
C HIS A 71 -3.92 9.49 5.23
N PRO A 72 -4.19 10.80 5.39
CA PRO A 72 -4.18 11.46 6.70
C PRO A 72 -5.28 10.88 7.61
N VAL A 73 -4.97 10.75 8.89
CA VAL A 73 -5.88 10.20 9.89
C VAL A 73 -5.93 11.11 11.12
N CYS A 74 -7.12 11.31 11.67
CA CYS A 74 -7.23 11.98 12.97
C CYS A 74 -6.65 11.10 14.07
N TYR A 75 -5.64 11.59 14.77
CA TYR A 75 -4.96 10.85 15.85
C TYR A 75 -5.82 10.63 17.11
N ARG A 76 -7.05 11.17 17.17
CA ARG A 76 -8.00 10.95 18.27
C ARG A 76 -9.11 9.96 17.89
N CYS A 77 -9.90 10.28 16.86
CA CYS A 77 -11.03 9.43 16.45
C CYS A 77 -10.69 8.41 15.37
N HIS A 78 -9.51 8.49 14.74
CA HIS A 78 -9.06 7.59 13.69
C HIS A 78 -9.89 7.68 12.39
N LYS A 79 -10.66 8.76 12.18
CA LYS A 79 -11.31 9.05 10.90
C LYS A 79 -10.26 9.31 9.81
N ILE A 80 -10.44 8.66 8.67
CA ILE A 80 -9.58 8.78 7.48
C ILE A 80 -10.05 9.95 6.62
N PHE A 81 -9.10 10.72 6.08
CA PHE A 81 -9.35 11.86 5.20
C PHE A 81 -8.77 11.63 3.79
N SER A 82 -9.28 12.36 2.79
CA SER A 82 -8.76 12.26 1.41
C SER A 82 -7.41 12.95 1.26
N LEU A 83 -6.72 12.68 0.15
CA LEU A 83 -5.42 13.28 -0.15
C LEU A 83 -5.51 14.78 -0.50
N ASP A 84 -6.67 15.27 -0.92
CA ASP A 84 -6.88 16.66 -1.34
C ASP A 84 -7.01 17.65 -0.16
N PHE A 85 -6.85 17.16 1.08
CA PHE A 85 -6.98 17.99 2.27
C PHE A 85 -5.81 18.96 2.43
N ARG A 86 -6.14 20.19 2.80
CA ARG A 86 -5.16 21.25 3.05
C ARG A 86 -4.33 20.95 4.30
N SER A 87 -3.09 21.41 4.29
CA SER A 87 -2.11 21.30 5.38
C SER A 87 -2.52 21.97 6.70
N ASN A 88 -3.64 22.71 6.73
CA ASN A 88 -4.21 23.33 7.93
C ASN A 88 -5.59 22.75 8.30
N ALA A 89 -5.92 21.56 7.81
CA ALA A 89 -7.20 20.93 8.11
C ALA A 89 -7.33 20.54 9.59
N ILE A 90 -8.56 20.67 10.08
CA ILE A 90 -8.98 20.32 11.44
C ILE A 90 -10.01 19.19 11.33
N CYS A 91 -9.93 18.23 12.25
CA CYS A 91 -10.95 17.19 12.38
C CYS A 91 -12.26 17.79 12.92
N ALA A 92 -13.34 17.74 12.13
CA ALA A 92 -14.64 18.30 12.53
C ALA A 92 -15.26 17.66 13.79
N ASP A 93 -14.93 16.39 14.09
CA ASP A 93 -15.51 15.69 15.25
C ASP A 93 -14.72 15.90 16.54
N CYS A 94 -13.41 16.16 16.43
CA CYS A 94 -12.49 16.23 17.56
C CYS A 94 -11.92 17.63 17.81
N ASP A 95 -12.11 18.55 16.88
CA ASP A 95 -11.54 19.90 16.88
C ASP A 95 -10.01 19.91 17.08
N VAL A 96 -9.31 19.04 16.35
CA VAL A 96 -7.84 18.94 16.39
C VAL A 96 -7.23 19.12 15.03
N GLU A 97 -6.06 19.76 15.00
CA GLU A 97 -5.26 19.89 13.78
C GLU A 97 -4.79 18.51 13.29
N LEU A 98 -4.93 18.26 11.98
CA LEU A 98 -4.52 17.00 11.38
C LEU A 98 -3.03 16.98 11.01
N PHE A 99 -2.40 18.15 10.91
CA PHE A 99 -1.05 18.32 10.41
C PHE A 99 -0.20 19.11 11.40
N ARG A 100 1.08 18.73 11.49
CA ARG A 100 2.13 19.44 12.22
C ARG A 100 3.16 20.01 11.25
N PRO A 101 3.94 21.03 11.65
CA PRO A 101 5.10 21.47 10.89
C PRO A 101 6.05 20.28 10.64
N ALA A 102 6.45 20.02 9.39
CA ALA A 102 7.39 18.92 9.13
C ALA A 102 8.74 19.27 9.75
N THR A 103 9.11 18.54 10.79
CA THR A 103 10.42 18.66 11.39
C THR A 103 11.42 18.01 10.43
N ARG A 104 12.27 18.79 9.78
CA ARG A 104 13.40 18.22 9.04
C ARG A 104 14.26 17.43 10.04
N GLN A 105 14.34 16.11 9.88
CA GLN A 105 15.35 15.22 10.48
C GLN A 105 16.81 15.60 10.10
N LEU A 106 17.07 16.79 9.56
CA LEU A 106 18.41 17.29 9.24
C LEU A 106 19.18 17.78 10.48
N PHE A 107 18.55 17.82 11.66
CA PHE A 107 19.12 18.42 12.87
C PHE A 107 19.05 17.50 14.10
N GLU A 108 18.98 16.17 13.92
CA GLU A 108 19.39 15.26 15.00
C GLU A 108 20.90 15.46 15.22
N GLY A 109 21.26 16.38 16.13
CA GLY A 109 22.64 16.69 16.52
C GLY A 109 23.02 18.16 16.63
N LEU A 110 22.12 19.11 16.35
CA LEU A 110 22.36 20.52 16.68
C LEU A 110 21.80 20.84 18.07
N ASP A 111 22.53 21.63 18.85
CA ASP A 111 22.10 22.14 20.14
C ASP A 111 21.14 23.35 19.96
N ASP A 112 20.33 23.64 20.98
CA ASP A 112 19.27 24.67 20.93
C ASP A 112 19.78 26.06 20.51
N LYS A 113 21.07 26.34 20.69
CA LYS A 113 21.73 27.58 20.23
C LYS A 113 21.95 27.63 18.73
N GLN A 114 22.31 26.51 18.10
CA GLN A 114 22.54 26.42 16.65
C GLN A 114 21.23 26.51 15.85
N LEU A 115 20.12 26.10 16.45
CA LEU A 115 18.78 26.30 15.89
C LEU A 115 18.38 27.79 15.91
N ALA A 116 18.67 28.49 17.02
CA ALA A 116 18.39 29.92 17.14
C ALA A 116 19.23 30.80 16.19
N GLU A 117 20.48 30.41 15.90
CA GLU A 117 21.34 31.14 14.95
C GLU A 117 20.90 31.00 13.48
N LEU A 118 20.17 29.92 13.14
CA LEU A 118 19.58 29.73 11.81
C LEU A 118 18.29 30.54 11.62
N GLU A 119 17.58 30.86 12.71
CA GLU A 119 16.37 31.69 12.70
C GLU A 119 16.68 33.19 12.54
N ASP A 120 17.84 33.66 13.02
CA ASP A 120 18.18 35.10 13.04
C ASP A 120 18.95 35.59 11.78
N GLY A 121 19.42 34.68 10.92
CA GLY A 121 20.42 35.01 9.88
C GLY A 121 19.95 35.06 8.43
N SER A 122 18.80 34.47 8.08
CA SER A 122 18.30 34.53 6.70
C SER A 122 16.79 34.34 6.64
N ASN A 123 16.09 35.34 6.12
CA ASN A 123 14.72 35.25 5.62
C ASN A 123 14.65 34.30 4.41
N ILE A 124 15.01 33.04 4.59
CA ILE A 124 14.55 31.96 3.76
C ILE A 124 13.36 31.40 4.53
N ASN A 125 12.18 31.95 4.26
CA ASN A 125 10.92 31.23 4.48
C ASN A 125 10.97 29.98 3.59
N VAL A 126 11.73 28.96 4.01
CA VAL A 126 11.47 27.61 3.56
C VAL A 126 10.11 27.34 4.16
N GLU A 127 9.06 27.35 3.34
CA GLU A 127 7.80 26.74 3.73
C GLU A 127 8.13 25.30 4.14
N LEU A 128 8.37 25.09 5.44
CA LEU A 128 8.45 23.78 6.02
C LEU A 128 7.06 23.21 5.76
N GLY A 129 6.96 22.33 4.76
CA GLY A 129 5.72 21.64 4.45
C GLY A 129 5.13 21.06 5.74
N ARG A 130 3.82 20.99 5.87
CA ARG A 130 3.21 20.33 7.03
C ARG A 130 3.02 18.86 6.72
N GLU A 131 3.26 18.02 7.72
CA GLU A 131 3.03 16.58 7.64
C GLU A 131 1.88 16.17 8.57
N PRO A 132 1.09 15.15 8.21
CA PRO A 132 0.02 14.66 9.06
C PRO A 132 0.56 14.06 10.37
N TYR A 133 -0.16 14.26 11.48
CA TYR A 133 0.20 13.64 12.77
C TYR A 133 0.14 12.12 12.72
N MET A 134 -0.79 11.58 11.92
CA MET A 134 -1.03 10.16 11.78
C MET A 134 -1.45 9.87 10.34
N VAL A 135 -0.98 8.74 9.82
CA VAL A 135 -1.33 8.27 8.47
C VAL A 135 -1.67 6.79 8.48
N ALA A 136 -2.49 6.39 7.52
CA ALA A 136 -2.77 5.00 7.24
C ALA A 136 -2.64 4.74 5.72
N PRO A 137 -1.70 3.91 5.29
CA PRO A 137 -1.61 3.48 3.90
C PRO A 137 -2.68 2.43 3.58
N PHE A 138 -3.39 2.61 2.46
CA PHE A 138 -4.39 1.69 1.94
C PHE A 138 -4.15 1.37 0.47
N GLN A 139 -4.30 0.10 0.11
CA GLN A 139 -4.43 -0.36 -1.26
C GLN A 139 -5.81 -1.00 -1.37
N LEU A 140 -6.75 -0.31 -2.01
CA LEU A 140 -8.11 -0.79 -2.16
C LEU A 140 -8.13 -2.09 -2.97
N LEU A 141 -9.10 -2.95 -2.69
CA LEU A 141 -9.22 -4.24 -3.37
C LEU A 141 -9.42 -4.01 -4.87
N SER A 142 -10.27 -3.06 -5.24
CA SER A 142 -10.50 -2.66 -6.63
C SER A 142 -9.20 -2.40 -7.40
N VAL A 143 -8.23 -1.74 -6.76
CA VAL A 143 -6.91 -1.46 -7.34
C VAL A 143 -6.02 -2.71 -7.33
N ALA A 144 -6.00 -3.45 -6.22
CA ALA A 144 -5.17 -4.65 -6.06
C ALA A 144 -5.54 -5.77 -7.03
N LEU A 145 -6.82 -5.87 -7.43
CA LEU A 145 -7.29 -6.89 -8.36
C LEU A 145 -6.63 -6.78 -9.74
N HIS A 146 -6.23 -5.57 -10.18
CA HIS A 146 -5.49 -5.40 -11.43
C HIS A 146 -4.16 -6.16 -11.43
N ASP A 147 -3.40 -6.06 -10.35
CA ASP A 147 -2.12 -6.77 -10.25
C ASP A 147 -2.33 -8.27 -10.00
N PHE A 148 -3.36 -8.60 -9.24
CA PHE A 148 -3.69 -9.99 -8.95
C PHE A 148 -3.99 -10.78 -10.23
N PHE A 149 -4.81 -10.21 -11.14
CA PHE A 149 -5.22 -10.85 -12.40
C PHE A 149 -4.27 -10.59 -13.58
N ALA A 150 -3.34 -9.65 -13.46
CA ALA A 150 -2.24 -9.54 -14.43
C ALA A 150 -1.34 -10.80 -14.46
N ARG A 151 -1.44 -11.67 -13.45
CA ARG A 151 -0.70 -12.93 -13.37
C ARG A 151 -1.40 -14.02 -14.21
N PRO A 152 -0.66 -14.74 -15.08
CA PRO A 152 -1.23 -15.80 -15.91
C PRO A 152 -1.93 -16.90 -15.09
N GLY A 153 -3.06 -17.39 -15.59
CA GLY A 153 -3.79 -18.52 -14.99
C GLY A 153 -4.64 -18.20 -13.77
N MET A 154 -4.66 -16.94 -13.30
CA MET A 154 -5.44 -16.55 -12.12
C MET A 154 -6.95 -16.59 -12.36
N VAL A 155 -7.40 -16.26 -13.57
CA VAL A 155 -8.83 -16.35 -13.96
C VAL A 155 -9.32 -17.80 -13.84
N ALA A 156 -8.54 -18.75 -14.36
CA ALA A 156 -8.86 -20.18 -14.27
C ALA A 156 -8.82 -20.68 -12.82
N ALA A 157 -7.82 -20.27 -12.04
CA ALA A 157 -7.69 -20.66 -10.64
C ALA A 157 -8.89 -20.21 -9.80
N VAL A 158 -9.34 -18.97 -10.00
CA VAL A 158 -10.52 -18.43 -9.30
C VAL A 158 -11.80 -19.11 -9.77
N ASN A 159 -11.98 -19.38 -11.06
CA ASN A 159 -13.17 -20.06 -11.57
C ASN A 159 -13.20 -21.57 -11.23
N GLY A 160 -12.10 -22.15 -10.75
CA GLY A 160 -11.98 -23.59 -10.48
C GLY A 160 -13.00 -24.15 -9.48
N TRP A 161 -13.62 -23.31 -8.66
CA TRP A 161 -14.71 -23.74 -7.77
C TRP A 161 -15.97 -24.16 -8.55
N LYS A 162 -16.21 -23.61 -9.75
CA LYS A 162 -17.41 -23.89 -10.56
C LYS A 162 -17.49 -25.35 -11.01
N SER A 163 -16.35 -26.02 -11.17
CA SER A 163 -16.26 -27.44 -11.57
C SER A 163 -16.13 -28.40 -10.38
N ARG A 164 -16.12 -27.89 -9.14
CA ARG A 164 -15.91 -28.72 -7.95
C ARG A 164 -17.20 -29.45 -7.57
N PRO A 165 -17.18 -30.77 -7.32
CA PRO A 165 -18.34 -31.48 -6.82
C PRO A 165 -18.66 -31.05 -5.38
N THR A 166 -19.94 -30.80 -5.13
CA THR A 166 -20.47 -30.51 -3.78
C THR A 166 -21.09 -31.76 -3.18
N VAL A 167 -20.89 -31.97 -1.89
CA VAL A 167 -21.50 -33.09 -1.14
C VAL A 167 -22.51 -32.49 -0.17
N ALA A 168 -23.76 -32.96 -0.25
CA ALA A 168 -24.83 -32.45 0.62
C ALA A 168 -24.48 -32.71 2.10
N GLY A 169 -24.59 -31.67 2.93
CA GLY A 169 -24.30 -31.74 4.37
C GLY A 169 -22.83 -31.50 4.76
N GLU A 170 -21.91 -31.39 3.80
CA GLU A 170 -20.49 -31.13 4.09
C GLU A 170 -20.07 -29.71 3.68
N LEU A 171 -19.43 -28.98 4.60
CA LEU A 171 -18.89 -27.64 4.36
C LEU A 171 -17.36 -27.72 4.26
N ARG A 172 -16.83 -27.90 3.05
CA ARG A 172 -15.40 -28.06 2.81
C ARG A 172 -14.72 -26.76 2.37
N SER A 173 -15.50 -25.76 2.01
CA SER A 173 -15.05 -24.49 1.45
C SER A 173 -16.09 -23.39 1.66
N MET A 174 -15.71 -22.12 1.46
CA MET A 174 -16.65 -21.00 1.59
C MET A 174 -17.81 -21.10 0.59
N GLN A 175 -17.59 -21.76 -0.55
CA GLN A 175 -18.59 -21.97 -1.61
C GLN A 175 -19.70 -22.93 -1.20
N ASP A 176 -19.46 -23.79 -0.20
CA ASP A 176 -20.47 -24.72 0.31
C ASP A 176 -21.45 -24.03 1.28
N GLY A 177 -21.10 -22.84 1.77
CA GLY A 177 -21.89 -22.07 2.72
C GLY A 177 -23.22 -21.56 2.15
N GLU A 178 -24.18 -21.28 3.03
CA GLU A 178 -25.51 -20.79 2.65
C GLU A 178 -25.44 -19.46 1.89
N VAL A 179 -24.64 -18.51 2.38
CA VAL A 179 -24.50 -17.18 1.75
C VAL A 179 -24.05 -17.30 0.30
N TRP A 180 -23.11 -18.19 -0.03
CA TRP A 180 -22.67 -18.36 -1.42
C TRP A 180 -23.82 -18.83 -2.35
N LYS A 181 -24.79 -19.57 -1.81
CA LYS A 181 -25.94 -20.11 -2.55
C LYS A 181 -27.10 -19.13 -2.64
N THR A 182 -27.29 -18.31 -1.62
CA THR A 182 -28.50 -17.47 -1.47
C THR A 182 -28.25 -15.98 -1.71
N LEU A 183 -26.99 -15.52 -1.72
CA LEU A 183 -26.63 -14.12 -1.95
C LEU A 183 -27.26 -13.64 -3.26
N ARG A 184 -28.00 -12.55 -3.17
CA ARG A 184 -28.58 -11.86 -4.33
C ARG A 184 -27.56 -10.88 -4.88
N GLY A 185 -27.62 -10.58 -6.17
CA GLY A 185 -26.91 -9.46 -6.76
C GLY A 185 -27.71 -8.16 -6.67
N PRO A 186 -27.13 -7.04 -7.12
CA PRO A 186 -27.82 -5.75 -7.21
C PRO A 186 -29.09 -5.78 -8.08
N ASP A 187 -29.14 -6.70 -9.04
CA ASP A 187 -30.27 -6.97 -9.94
C ASP A 187 -31.36 -7.86 -9.31
N GLY A 188 -31.16 -8.33 -8.07
CA GLY A 188 -32.05 -9.27 -7.38
C GLY A 188 -31.93 -10.74 -7.84
N SER A 189 -31.10 -11.03 -8.85
CA SER A 189 -30.81 -12.40 -9.28
C SER A 189 -29.79 -13.06 -8.35
N SER A 190 -29.45 -14.33 -8.56
CA SER A 190 -28.42 -14.98 -7.73
C SER A 190 -27.04 -14.40 -8.03
N PHE A 191 -26.31 -13.99 -7.00
CA PHE A 191 -24.97 -13.42 -7.17
C PHE A 191 -23.95 -14.45 -7.64
N PHE A 192 -24.02 -15.75 -7.37
CA PHE A 192 -23.00 -16.68 -7.92
C PHE A 192 -23.51 -17.57 -9.06
N PHE A 193 -24.83 -17.68 -9.20
CA PHE A 193 -25.47 -18.62 -10.13
C PHE A 193 -26.47 -17.94 -11.08
N GLY A 194 -26.54 -16.61 -11.06
CA GLY A 194 -27.39 -15.82 -11.96
C GLY A 194 -26.98 -15.93 -13.43
N PRO A 195 -27.86 -15.49 -14.35
CA PRO A 195 -27.62 -15.59 -15.80
C PRO A 195 -26.35 -14.86 -16.25
N SER A 196 -26.06 -13.68 -15.68
CA SER A 196 -24.86 -12.89 -15.96
C SER A 196 -23.56 -13.47 -15.38
N ALA A 197 -23.62 -14.43 -14.44
CA ALA A 197 -22.43 -15.03 -13.82
C ALA A 197 -21.56 -15.86 -14.79
N ARG A 198 -22.03 -16.05 -16.02
CA ARG A 198 -21.31 -16.74 -17.10
C ARG A 198 -20.34 -15.82 -17.83
N ASP A 199 -20.69 -14.54 -17.91
CA ASP A 199 -19.98 -13.55 -18.72
C ASP A 199 -19.03 -12.68 -17.87
N GLU A 200 -19.11 -12.77 -16.54
CA GLU A 200 -18.25 -12.02 -15.62
C GLU A 200 -17.62 -12.90 -14.52
N LEU A 201 -16.52 -12.41 -13.95
CA LEU A 201 -15.84 -13.05 -12.83
C LEU A 201 -16.43 -12.56 -11.50
N ARG A 202 -16.92 -13.49 -10.68
CA ARG A 202 -17.50 -13.19 -9.37
C ARG A 202 -16.64 -13.77 -8.26
N LEU A 203 -16.20 -12.90 -7.36
CA LEU A 203 -15.22 -13.20 -6.33
C LEU A 203 -15.88 -13.26 -4.96
N GLY A 204 -15.64 -14.35 -4.23
CA GLY A 204 -15.82 -14.34 -2.78
C GLY A 204 -14.51 -14.00 -2.12
N VAL A 205 -14.51 -12.96 -1.30
CA VAL A 205 -13.33 -12.48 -0.57
C VAL A 205 -13.50 -12.69 0.92
N THR A 206 -12.43 -13.08 1.59
CA THR A 206 -12.37 -13.15 3.05
C THR A 206 -11.43 -12.06 3.54
N PHE A 207 -11.98 -11.12 4.29
CA PHE A 207 -11.21 -10.07 4.94
C PHE A 207 -10.89 -10.47 6.37
N SER A 208 -9.64 -10.29 6.76
CA SER A 208 -9.22 -10.38 8.15
C SER A 208 -8.48 -9.10 8.48
N LEU A 209 -8.90 -8.48 9.56
CA LEU A 209 -8.19 -7.37 10.16
C LEU A 209 -7.57 -7.91 11.45
N ASP A 210 -6.25 -7.93 11.48
CA ASP A 210 -5.51 -8.45 12.62
C ASP A 210 -4.34 -7.53 12.96
N CYS A 211 -4.35 -7.03 14.19
CA CYS A 211 -3.24 -6.31 14.82
C CYS A 211 -2.06 -7.25 15.18
N LYS A 212 -2.29 -8.58 15.11
CA LYS A 212 -1.41 -9.66 15.52
C LYS A 212 -1.42 -10.79 14.48
N PHE A 213 -0.97 -10.51 13.25
CA PHE A 213 -0.71 -11.48 12.16
C PHE A 213 -1.11 -12.94 12.48
N ASN A 214 -2.38 -13.30 12.20
CA ASN A 214 -2.90 -14.63 12.49
C ASN A 214 -2.08 -15.71 11.77
N HIS A 215 -1.20 -16.37 12.53
CA HIS A 215 -0.29 -17.41 12.04
C HIS A 215 -1.05 -18.53 11.30
N PHE A 216 -2.29 -18.82 11.68
CA PHE A 216 -3.11 -19.88 11.10
C PHE A 216 -3.55 -19.62 9.65
N MET A 217 -3.77 -18.36 9.27
CA MET A 217 -4.16 -18.02 7.89
C MET A 217 -2.99 -18.20 6.91
N LEU A 218 -1.76 -17.92 7.34
CA LEU A 218 -0.57 -18.02 6.49
C LEU A 218 -0.26 -19.45 6.04
N PHE A 219 -0.62 -20.48 6.81
CA PHE A 219 -0.36 -21.87 6.39
C PHE A 219 -1.37 -22.40 5.37
N ARG A 220 -2.57 -21.83 5.31
CA ARG A 220 -3.62 -22.27 4.38
C ARG A 220 -3.54 -21.59 3.03
N TYR A 221 -3.02 -20.37 2.98
CA TYR A 221 -2.94 -19.58 1.75
C TYR A 221 -1.51 -19.47 1.24
N ARG A 222 -1.33 -19.55 -0.09
CA ARG A 222 -0.05 -19.14 -0.69
C ARG A 222 0.13 -17.66 -0.41
N ALA A 223 1.29 -17.28 0.12
CA ALA A 223 1.62 -15.89 0.43
C ALA A 223 1.43 -14.97 -0.80
N ASP A 224 1.73 -15.48 -1.99
CA ASP A 224 1.53 -14.77 -3.26
C ASP A 224 0.07 -14.43 -3.56
N ASN A 225 -0.91 -15.04 -2.89
CA ASN A 225 -2.33 -14.78 -3.07
C ASN A 225 -2.94 -13.92 -1.94
N LEU A 226 -2.11 -13.45 -1.00
CA LEU A 226 -2.55 -12.53 0.04
C LEU A 226 -2.50 -11.10 -0.49
N ILE A 227 -3.61 -10.38 -0.33
CA ILE A 227 -3.72 -8.96 -0.68
C ILE A 227 -3.69 -8.15 0.61
N LEU A 228 -2.66 -7.32 0.78
CA LEU A 228 -2.56 -6.40 1.90
C LEU A 228 -3.33 -5.12 1.58
N ASN A 229 -4.53 -4.97 2.14
CA ASN A 229 -5.42 -3.84 1.82
C ASN A 229 -5.11 -2.56 2.60
N GLY A 230 -4.49 -2.65 3.77
CA GLY A 230 -4.13 -1.47 4.56
C GLY A 230 -3.28 -1.80 5.76
N MET A 231 -2.55 -0.78 6.24
CA MET A 231 -1.78 -0.87 7.47
C MET A 231 -2.28 0.19 8.45
N LEU A 232 -2.57 -0.24 9.67
CA LEU A 232 -3.06 0.65 10.72
C LEU A 232 -1.87 1.31 11.44
N PRO A 233 -2.01 2.58 11.85
CA PRO A 233 -0.97 3.27 12.60
C PRO A 233 -0.76 2.59 13.96
N GLY A 234 0.50 2.35 14.29
CA GLY A 234 0.93 1.96 15.63
C GLY A 234 1.31 3.18 16.49
N PRO A 235 1.78 2.98 17.73
CA PRO A 235 2.13 1.70 18.36
C PRO A 235 0.99 1.04 19.14
N GLN A 236 -0.04 1.79 19.51
CA GLN A 236 -1.18 1.29 20.25
C GLN A 236 -2.24 0.75 19.29
N GLU A 237 -2.85 -0.36 19.66
CA GLU A 237 -3.94 -0.94 18.89
C GLU A 237 -5.18 -0.03 18.97
N PRO A 238 -5.82 0.31 17.83
CA PRO A 238 -7.05 1.08 17.83
C PRO A 238 -8.15 0.37 18.61
N THR A 239 -9.03 1.13 19.26
CA THR A 239 -10.24 0.57 19.87
C THR A 239 -11.19 0.02 18.80
N SER A 240 -12.14 -0.83 19.19
CA SER A 240 -13.15 -1.37 18.26
C SER A 240 -13.93 -0.26 17.53
N GLU A 241 -14.20 0.87 18.19
CA GLU A 241 -14.88 2.03 17.57
C GLU A 241 -13.98 2.74 16.55
N GLN A 242 -12.72 2.98 16.91
CA GLN A 242 -11.73 3.55 15.99
C GLN A 242 -11.49 2.63 14.79
N LEU A 243 -11.55 1.31 14.99
CA LEU A 243 -11.40 0.32 13.94
C LEU A 243 -12.47 0.44 12.86
N GLN A 244 -13.70 0.78 13.24
CA GLN A 244 -14.78 0.97 12.27
C GLN A 244 -14.47 2.08 11.27
N ASN A 245 -13.74 3.12 11.67
CA ASN A 245 -13.34 4.20 10.76
C ASN A 245 -12.36 3.73 9.69
N TYR A 246 -11.52 2.74 10.00
CA TYR A 246 -10.64 2.10 9.02
C TYR A 246 -11.38 1.08 8.16
N LEU A 247 -12.34 0.35 8.72
CA LEU A 247 -13.14 -0.59 7.94
C LEU A 247 -14.05 0.13 6.94
N LYS A 248 -14.48 1.36 7.24
CA LYS A 248 -15.34 2.15 6.36
C LYS A 248 -14.79 2.25 4.94
N ILE A 249 -13.51 2.60 4.75
CA ILE A 249 -12.95 2.75 3.40
C ILE A 249 -12.93 1.42 2.64
N VAL A 250 -12.68 0.31 3.34
CA VAL A 250 -12.69 -1.03 2.76
C VAL A 250 -14.12 -1.46 2.38
N VAL A 251 -15.07 -1.21 3.26
CA VAL A 251 -16.49 -1.54 3.03
C VAL A 251 -17.06 -0.71 1.89
N ASP A 252 -16.74 0.59 1.82
CA ASP A 252 -17.19 1.47 0.73
C ASP A 252 -16.67 0.96 -0.63
N ASP A 253 -15.40 0.50 -0.71
CA ASP A 253 -14.83 -0.12 -1.92
C ASP A 253 -15.52 -1.45 -2.26
N LEU A 254 -15.79 -2.31 -1.27
CA LEU A 254 -16.51 -3.57 -1.48
C LEU A 254 -17.93 -3.36 -1.96
N LEU A 255 -18.63 -2.35 -1.45
CA LEU A 255 -19.97 -1.98 -1.90
C LEU A 255 -19.94 -1.46 -3.34
N ALA A 256 -18.94 -0.65 -3.71
CA ALA A 256 -18.76 -0.20 -5.08
C ALA A 256 -18.51 -1.40 -6.04
N LEU A 257 -17.60 -2.31 -5.66
CA LEU A 257 -17.32 -3.53 -6.42
C LEU A 257 -18.55 -4.42 -6.57
N TYR A 258 -19.33 -4.58 -5.51
CA TYR A 258 -20.54 -5.40 -5.52
C TYR A 258 -21.65 -4.80 -6.40
N ASN A 259 -21.81 -3.46 -6.38
CA ASN A 259 -22.87 -2.78 -7.13
C ASN A 259 -22.54 -2.51 -8.59
N HIS A 260 -21.28 -2.22 -8.90
CA HIS A 260 -20.87 -1.72 -10.22
C HIS A 260 -19.85 -2.62 -10.93
N GLY A 261 -19.14 -3.47 -10.20
CA GLY A 261 -18.00 -4.21 -10.73
C GLY A 261 -16.85 -3.29 -11.18
N ILE A 262 -15.82 -3.91 -11.76
CA ILE A 262 -14.71 -3.22 -12.42
C ILE A 262 -14.25 -4.04 -13.62
N MET A 263 -13.66 -3.36 -14.61
CA MET A 263 -12.98 -4.02 -15.73
C MET A 263 -11.52 -4.23 -15.40
N VAL A 264 -11.02 -5.46 -15.56
CA VAL A 264 -9.63 -5.82 -15.24
C VAL A 264 -8.99 -6.51 -16.43
N ASN A 265 -7.87 -5.97 -16.90
CA ASN A 265 -7.09 -6.57 -17.97
C ASN A 265 -6.35 -7.81 -17.45
N THR A 266 -6.42 -8.89 -18.21
CA THR A 266 -5.73 -10.14 -17.90
C THR A 266 -4.89 -10.59 -19.10
N PRO A 267 -3.88 -11.46 -18.92
CA PRO A 267 -3.15 -12.03 -20.05
C PRO A 267 -4.05 -12.74 -21.07
N GLU A 268 -5.13 -13.37 -20.59
CA GLU A 268 -6.11 -14.08 -21.41
C GLU A 268 -7.12 -13.13 -22.08
N TYR A 269 -7.45 -12.01 -21.43
CA TYR A 269 -8.40 -10.99 -21.87
C TYR A 269 -7.78 -9.59 -21.75
N PRO A 270 -6.97 -9.16 -22.75
CA PRO A 270 -6.16 -7.93 -22.64
C PRO A 270 -6.98 -6.64 -22.56
N ASN A 271 -8.22 -6.66 -23.06
CA ASN A 271 -9.15 -5.52 -23.01
C ASN A 271 -10.13 -5.61 -21.83
N GLY A 272 -10.01 -6.64 -20.98
CA GLY A 272 -10.95 -6.91 -19.89
C GLY A 272 -12.30 -7.51 -20.32
N GLU A 273 -12.48 -7.77 -21.61
CA GLU A 273 -13.62 -8.48 -22.23
C GLU A 273 -13.18 -9.87 -22.70
#